data_AF-A0A962XLR8-F1
#
_entry.id   AF-A0A962XLR8-F1
#
_cell.length_a   1.000
_cell.length_b   1.000
_cell.length_c   1.000
_cell.angle_alpha   90.00
_cell.angle_beta   90.00
_cell.angle_gamma   90.00
#
_symmetry.space_group_name_H-M   'P 1'
#
loop_
_entity.id
_entity.type
_entity.pdbx_description
1 polymer ?
#
loop_
_entity_poly.entity_id
_entity_poly.type
_entity_poly.pdbx_seq_one_letter_code
_entity_poly.pdbx_strand_id
1 'polypeptide(L)'
;GFNLSEWAIRNRSITIFIMIAVLVAGISAFYKLGRAEDPPFTFRTMVVRAIWPGANMDDTIKQVTERLERTLQEIQTLDNLRSFTRAGETTIFVDLKGSTQGREVSDTWYEVRKKVADMRHTLPQGIVGPFFNDEFGDTFGIIYAFTADGFTHRELRDAVE
;
A
#
# COMPACT_ATOMS: atom_id res chain seq x y z
N GLY A 1 32.91 -18.05 -39.92
CA GLY A 1 31.87 -17.29 -39.19
C GLY A 1 32.20 -15.82 -39.23
N PHE A 2 31.25 -14.95 -38.88
CA PHE A 2 31.49 -13.49 -38.84
C PHE A 2 32.43 -13.14 -37.68
N ASN A 3 33.52 -12.42 -37.98
CA ASN A 3 34.53 -12.00 -36.99
C ASN A 3 34.32 -10.52 -36.62
N LEU A 4 33.64 -10.27 -35.49
CA LEU A 4 33.34 -8.92 -35.01
C LEU A 4 34.59 -8.07 -34.79
N SER A 5 35.65 -8.67 -34.24
CA SER A 5 36.89 -7.96 -33.91
C SER A 5 37.59 -7.48 -35.16
N GLU A 6 37.73 -8.34 -36.17
CA GLU A 6 38.33 -8.00 -37.45
C GLU A 6 37.50 -6.92 -38.18
N TRP A 7 36.17 -7.04 -38.14
CA TRP A 7 35.27 -6.05 -38.73
C TRP A 7 35.36 -4.67 -38.05
N ALA A 8 35.42 -4.63 -36.72
CA ALA A 8 35.55 -3.38 -35.97
C ALA A 8 36.89 -2.69 -36.23
N ILE A 9 37.99 -3.45 -36.34
CA ILE A 9 39.33 -2.91 -36.66
C ILE A 9 39.37 -2.35 -38.09
N ARG A 10 38.78 -3.06 -39.06
CA ARG A 10 38.72 -2.61 -40.46
C ARG A 10 37.83 -1.39 -40.64
N ASN A 11 36.78 -1.22 -39.82
CA ASN A 11 35.81 -0.13 -39.90
C ASN A 11 35.97 0.91 -38.77
N ARG A 12 37.22 1.33 -38.51
CA ARG A 12 37.59 2.24 -37.41
C ARG A 12 36.68 3.47 -37.26
N SER A 13 36.35 4.15 -38.36
CA SER A 13 35.51 5.36 -38.31
C SER A 13 34.09 5.08 -37.81
N ILE A 14 33.49 3.96 -38.23
CA ILE A 14 32.14 3.55 -37.80
C ILE A 14 32.18 3.16 -36.31
N THR A 15 33.20 2.42 -35.89
CA THR A 15 33.38 2.03 -34.49
C THR A 15 33.53 3.25 -33.57
N ILE A 16 34.33 4.25 -33.96
CA ILE A 16 34.48 5.48 -33.19
C ILE A 16 33.16 6.26 -33.14
N PHE A 17 32.44 6.36 -34.26
CA PHE A 17 31.14 7.01 -34.29
C PHE A 17 30.15 6.36 -33.32
N ILE A 18 30.02 5.03 -33.36
CA ILE A 18 29.13 4.28 -32.44
C ILE A 18 29.58 4.49 -30.99
N MET A 19 30.89 4.47 -30.71
CA MET A 19 31.41 4.72 -29.36
C MET A 19 31.02 6.12 -28.85
N ILE A 20 31.15 7.16 -29.68
CA ILE A 20 30.74 8.53 -29.32
C ILE A 20 29.22 8.61 -29.14
N ALA A 21 28.44 7.98 -30.03
CA ALA A 21 26.99 7.96 -29.94
C ALA A 21 26.51 7.29 -28.63
N VAL A 22 27.10 6.15 -28.26
CA VAL A 22 26.82 5.46 -26.98
C VAL A 22 27.24 6.32 -25.79
N LEU A 23 28.37 7.01 -25.86
CA LEU A 23 28.83 7.90 -24.80
C LEU A 23 27.87 9.08 -24.59
N VAL A 24 27.43 9.74 -25.66
CA VAL A 24 26.46 10.85 -25.59
C VAL A 24 25.10 10.35 -25.07
N ALA A 25 24.64 9.18 -25.55
CA ALA A 25 23.42 8.56 -25.06
C ALA A 25 23.52 8.22 -23.56
N GLY A 26 24.67 7.68 -23.12
CA GLY A 26 24.94 7.36 -21.73
C GLY A 26 24.94 8.59 -20.82
N ILE A 27 25.59 9.68 -21.24
CA ILE A 27 25.56 10.96 -20.51
C ILE A 27 24.13 11.49 -20.42
N SER A 28 23.38 11.48 -21.53
CA SER A 28 21.98 11.92 -21.52
C SER A 28 21.10 11.06 -20.62
N ALA A 29 21.32 9.74 -20.56
CA ALA A 29 20.59 8.84 -19.70
C ALA A 29 20.92 9.08 -18.23
N PHE A 30 22.20 9.33 -17.91
CA PHE A 30 22.65 9.61 -16.55
C PHE A 30 21.97 10.85 -15.94
N TYR A 31 21.84 11.94 -16.70
CA TYR A 31 21.13 13.14 -16.23
C TYR A 31 19.62 12.95 -16.05
N LYS A 32 19.02 12.00 -16.77
CA LYS A 32 17.58 11.68 -16.69
C LYS A 32 17.27 10.57 -15.68
N LEU A 33 18.29 9.96 -15.09
CA LEU A 33 18.10 8.85 -14.17
C LEU A 33 17.47 9.37 -12.87
N GLY A 34 16.23 8.95 -12.61
CA GLY A 34 15.56 9.23 -11.35
C GLY A 34 16.36 8.66 -10.18
N ARG A 35 16.44 9.43 -9.09
CA ARG A 35 17.04 8.99 -7.84
C ARG A 35 15.92 8.68 -6.86
N ALA A 36 15.93 7.48 -6.31
CA ALA A 36 15.14 7.12 -5.14
C ALA A 36 16.12 6.84 -4.00
N GLU A 37 15.75 7.22 -2.77
CA GLU A 37 16.56 6.94 -1.57
C GLU A 37 16.59 5.43 -1.29
N ASP A 38 15.42 4.80 -1.39
CA ASP A 38 15.22 3.36 -1.22
C ASP A 38 14.49 2.75 -2.42
N PRO A 39 14.66 1.44 -2.68
CA PRO A 39 13.84 0.74 -3.66
C PRO A 39 12.36 0.76 -3.26
N PRO A 40 11.41 0.80 -4.22
CA PRO A 40 9.99 0.76 -3.90
C PRO A 40 9.66 -0.58 -3.21
N PHE A 41 9.09 -0.50 -2.01
CA PHE A 41 8.65 -1.65 -1.24
C PHE A 41 7.12 -1.71 -1.21
N THR A 42 6.53 -2.85 -1.57
CA THR A 42 5.08 -3.04 -1.48
C THR A 42 4.71 -3.46 -0.06
N PHE A 43 3.97 -2.61 0.64
CA PHE A 43 3.39 -2.99 1.92
C PHE A 43 2.26 -4.00 1.72
N ARG A 44 2.31 -5.07 2.53
CA ARG A 44 1.43 -6.24 2.41
C ARG A 44 0.43 -6.31 3.57
N THR A 45 0.13 -5.17 4.17
CA THR A 45 -0.78 -5.05 5.30
C THR A 45 -1.92 -4.12 4.94
N MET A 46 -3.15 -4.62 5.01
CA MET A 46 -4.37 -3.81 4.93
C MET A 46 -5.00 -3.69 6.31
N VAL A 47 -5.46 -2.49 6.67
CA VAL A 47 -6.21 -2.27 7.89
C VAL A 47 -7.70 -2.23 7.57
N VAL A 48 -8.48 -3.10 8.20
CA VAL A 48 -9.93 -3.16 8.12
C VAL A 48 -10.52 -2.66 9.44
N ARG A 49 -11.35 -1.61 9.40
CA ARG A 49 -11.95 -1.01 10.59
C ARG A 49 -13.47 -1.02 10.50
N ALA A 50 -14.15 -1.47 11.54
CA ALA A 50 -15.60 -1.43 11.62
C ALA A 50 -16.05 -0.84 12.97
N ILE A 51 -17.11 -0.03 12.93
CA ILE A 51 -17.63 0.66 14.11
C ILE A 51 -19.08 0.22 14.30
N TRP A 52 -19.43 -0.21 15.52
CA TRP A 52 -20.78 -0.56 15.92
C TRP A 52 -21.18 0.23 17.18
N PRO A 53 -21.72 1.45 17.00
CA PRO A 53 -21.96 2.36 18.12
C PRO A 53 -22.91 1.75 19.16
N GLY A 54 -22.55 1.86 20.44
CA GLY A 54 -23.38 1.43 21.56
C GLY A 54 -23.30 -0.07 21.91
N ALA A 55 -22.50 -0.86 21.20
CA ALA A 55 -22.26 -2.25 21.55
C ALA A 55 -21.25 -2.41 22.69
N ASN A 56 -21.44 -3.44 23.53
CA ASN A 56 -20.44 -3.82 24.52
C ASN A 56 -19.25 -4.54 23.85
N MET A 57 -18.16 -4.75 24.60
CA MET A 57 -16.95 -5.38 24.06
C MET A 57 -17.20 -6.82 23.62
N ASP A 58 -17.86 -7.65 24.43
CA ASP A 58 -18.08 -9.07 24.13
C ASP A 58 -18.94 -9.28 22.88
N ASP A 59 -19.98 -8.47 22.71
CA ASP A 59 -20.86 -8.49 21.54
C ASP A 59 -20.11 -7.99 20.31
N THR A 60 -19.27 -6.96 20.45
CA THR A 60 -18.43 -6.48 19.33
C THR A 60 -17.48 -7.58 18.87
N ILE A 61 -16.85 -8.30 19.79
CA ILE A 61 -15.96 -9.42 19.47
C ILE A 61 -16.73 -10.51 18.72
N LYS A 62 -17.81 -11.03 19.32
CA LYS A 62 -18.55 -12.20 18.80
C LYS A 62 -19.33 -11.90 17.52
N GLN A 63 -19.91 -10.70 17.42
CA GLN A 63 -20.82 -10.36 16.33
C GLN A 63 -20.13 -9.63 15.17
N VAL A 64 -18.99 -8.97 15.42
CA VAL A 64 -18.30 -8.17 14.40
C VAL A 64 -16.91 -8.74 14.14
N THR A 65 -16.03 -8.74 15.13
CA THR A 65 -14.62 -9.13 14.95
C THR A 65 -14.49 -10.56 14.44
N GLU A 66 -15.06 -11.54 15.15
CA GLU A 66 -14.95 -12.96 14.77
C GLU A 66 -15.56 -13.26 13.40
N ARG A 67 -16.63 -12.56 13.03
CA ARG A 67 -17.27 -12.73 11.71
C ARG A 67 -16.39 -12.20 10.60
N LEU A 68 -15.83 -10.99 10.78
CA LEU A 68 -14.91 -10.39 9.82
C LEU A 68 -13.64 -11.24 9.70
N GLU A 69 -13.04 -11.67 10.82
CA GLU A 69 -11.86 -12.53 10.81
C GLU A 69 -12.11 -13.84 10.06
N ARG A 70 -13.24 -14.51 10.33
CA ARG A 70 -13.58 -15.77 9.65
C ARG A 70 -13.70 -15.59 8.14
N THR A 71 -14.30 -14.49 7.67
CA THR A 71 -14.36 -14.18 6.24
C THR A 71 -12.99 -13.85 5.66
N LEU A 72 -12.16 -13.08 6.38
CA LEU A 72 -10.82 -12.71 5.95
C LEU A 72 -9.86 -13.92 5.91
N GLN A 73 -10.08 -14.93 6.75
CA GLN A 73 -9.34 -16.20 6.73
C GLN A 73 -9.50 -17.00 5.43
N GLU A 74 -10.51 -16.70 4.62
CA GLU A 74 -10.71 -17.36 3.32
C GLU A 74 -9.77 -16.86 2.23
N ILE A 75 -9.01 -15.79 2.48
CA ILE A 75 -8.06 -15.21 1.52
C ILE A 75 -6.84 -16.13 1.39
N GLN A 76 -6.54 -16.58 0.17
CA GLN A 76 -5.50 -17.60 -0.08
C GLN A 76 -4.08 -17.10 0.26
N THR A 77 -3.83 -15.83 0.00
CA THR A 77 -2.55 -15.13 0.22
C THR A 77 -2.37 -14.63 1.64
N LEU A 78 -3.35 -14.86 2.54
CA LEU A 78 -3.27 -14.48 3.94
C LEU A 78 -2.12 -15.21 4.65
N ASP A 79 -1.33 -14.47 5.41
CA ASP A 79 -0.35 -15.01 6.36
C ASP A 79 -0.95 -15.06 7.76
N ASN A 80 -1.34 -13.90 8.27
CA ASN A 80 -1.89 -13.74 9.61
C ASN A 80 -2.89 -12.60 9.71
N LEU A 81 -3.79 -12.71 10.69
CA LEU A 81 -4.70 -11.65 11.11
C LEU A 81 -4.32 -11.22 12.52
N ARG A 82 -4.27 -9.91 12.77
CA ARG A 82 -4.16 -9.34 14.11
C ARG A 82 -5.34 -8.42 14.31
N SER A 83 -6.15 -8.65 15.33
CA SER A 83 -7.28 -7.78 15.63
C SER A 83 -7.13 -7.10 16.96
N PHE A 84 -7.70 -5.91 17.05
CA PHE A 84 -7.80 -5.12 18.25
C PHE A 84 -9.23 -4.59 18.36
N THR A 85 -9.93 -5.04 19.38
CA THR A 85 -11.35 -4.73 19.59
C THR A 85 -11.52 -3.89 20.86
N ARG A 86 -12.32 -2.83 20.76
CA ARG A 86 -12.83 -2.02 21.86
C ARG A 86 -14.36 -2.07 21.84
N ALA A 87 -15.00 -1.56 22.88
CA ALA A 87 -16.46 -1.47 22.91
C ALA A 87 -16.96 -0.64 21.71
N GLY A 88 -17.74 -1.26 20.83
CA GLY A 88 -18.31 -0.63 19.65
C GLY A 88 -17.32 -0.35 18.51
N GLU A 89 -16.11 -0.91 18.53
CA GLU A 89 -15.12 -0.70 17.48
C GLU A 89 -14.18 -1.91 17.35
N THR A 90 -13.88 -2.31 16.11
CA THR A 90 -12.85 -3.32 15.82
C THR A 90 -11.93 -2.86 14.70
N THR A 91 -10.64 -3.14 14.87
CA THR A 91 -9.60 -2.90 13.87
C THR A 91 -8.85 -4.20 13.62
N ILE A 92 -8.78 -4.63 12.37
CA ILE A 92 -8.15 -5.89 11.94
C ILE A 92 -7.03 -5.55 10.96
N PHE A 93 -5.82 -6.00 11.26
CA PHE A 93 -4.66 -5.96 10.38
C PHE A 93 -4.63 -7.27 9.59
N VAL A 94 -4.70 -7.16 8.27
CA VAL A 94 -4.66 -8.26 7.31
C VAL A 94 -3.29 -8.28 6.69
N ASP A 95 -2.46 -9.23 7.10
CA ASP A 95 -1.08 -9.36 6.65
C ASP A 95 -0.99 -10.50 5.61
N LEU A 96 -0.44 -10.22 4.43
CA LEU A 96 -0.24 -11.20 3.36
C LEU A 96 1.14 -11.87 3.45
N LYS A 97 1.23 -13.07 2.89
CA LYS A 97 2.47 -13.86 2.84
C LYS A 97 3.59 -13.07 2.19
N GLY A 98 4.80 -13.23 2.71
CA GLY A 98 6.01 -12.63 2.15
C GLY A 98 6.31 -13.03 0.70
N SER A 99 5.75 -14.16 0.24
CA SER A 99 5.87 -14.65 -1.14
C SER A 99 4.88 -14.04 -2.13
N THR A 100 3.89 -13.25 -1.68
CA THR A 100 2.92 -12.60 -2.56
C THR A 100 3.60 -11.52 -3.41
N GLN A 101 3.44 -11.60 -4.73
CA GLN A 101 4.06 -10.65 -5.65
C GLN A 101 3.40 -9.28 -5.54
N GLY A 102 4.15 -8.19 -5.71
CA GLY A 102 3.62 -6.83 -5.56
C GLY A 102 2.39 -6.53 -6.43
N ARG A 103 2.31 -7.15 -7.62
CA ARG A 103 1.13 -7.03 -8.51
C ARG A 103 -0.11 -7.76 -7.98
N GLU A 104 0.09 -8.90 -7.32
CA GLU A 104 -1.00 -9.72 -6.75
C GLU A 104 -1.59 -9.11 -5.47
N VAL A 105 -0.84 -8.21 -4.80
CA VAL A 105 -1.30 -7.52 -3.58
C VAL A 105 -2.55 -6.70 -3.87
N SER A 106 -2.56 -5.90 -4.94
CA SER A 106 -3.73 -5.09 -5.34
C SER A 106 -4.94 -5.96 -5.67
N ASP A 107 -4.74 -7.09 -6.35
CA ASP A 107 -5.81 -8.04 -6.67
C ASP A 107 -6.36 -8.70 -5.38
N THR A 108 -5.49 -9.03 -4.43
CA THR A 108 -5.89 -9.55 -3.11
C THR A 108 -6.71 -8.53 -2.32
N TRP A 109 -6.33 -7.25 -2.37
CA TRP A 109 -7.10 -6.16 -1.73
C TRP A 109 -8.48 -5.98 -2.32
N TYR A 110 -8.62 -6.16 -3.63
CA TYR A 110 -9.93 -6.23 -4.25
C TYR A 110 -10.73 -7.45 -3.76
N GLU A 111 -10.11 -8.63 -3.65
CA GLU A 111 -10.75 -9.83 -3.12
C GLU A 111 -11.21 -9.65 -1.66
N VAL A 112 -10.39 -9.06 -0.80
CA VAL A 112 -10.73 -8.71 0.58
C VAL A 112 -11.98 -7.84 0.63
N ARG A 113 -12.00 -6.74 -0.13
CA ARG A 113 -13.15 -5.82 -0.18
C ARG A 113 -14.41 -6.54 -0.67
N LYS A 114 -14.27 -7.39 -1.69
CA LYS A 114 -15.37 -8.18 -2.24
C LYS A 114 -15.94 -9.16 -1.22
N LYS A 115 -15.11 -10.00 -0.58
CA LYS A 115 -15.56 -10.97 0.42
C LYS A 115 -16.25 -10.30 1.60
N VAL A 116 -15.69 -9.19 2.09
CA VAL A 116 -16.29 -8.42 3.19
C VAL A 116 -17.60 -7.75 2.75
N ALA A 117 -17.69 -7.26 1.51
CA ALA A 117 -18.94 -6.75 0.96
C ALA A 117 -20.02 -7.83 0.84
N ASP A 118 -19.65 -9.03 0.38
CA ASP A 118 -20.57 -10.16 0.22
C ASP A 118 -21.14 -10.59 1.58
N MET A 119 -20.33 -10.64 2.64
CA MET A 119 -20.77 -11.02 3.98
C MET A 119 -21.48 -9.90 4.75
N ARG A 120 -21.54 -8.68 4.22
CA ARG A 120 -22.07 -7.48 4.93
C ARG A 120 -23.48 -7.68 5.49
N HIS A 121 -24.31 -8.46 4.82
CA HIS A 121 -25.67 -8.79 5.26
C HIS A 121 -25.72 -9.65 6.53
N THR A 122 -24.62 -10.29 6.90
CA THR A 122 -24.50 -11.09 8.12
C THR A 122 -24.06 -10.27 9.33
N LEU A 123 -23.63 -9.02 9.14
CA LEU A 123 -23.23 -8.14 10.22
C LEU A 123 -24.45 -7.52 10.91
N PRO A 124 -24.37 -7.16 12.21
CA PRO A 124 -25.41 -6.43 12.91
C PRO A 124 -25.84 -5.13 12.23
N GLN A 125 -27.11 -4.75 12.42
CA GLN A 125 -27.61 -3.46 11.97
C GLN A 125 -26.93 -2.30 12.72
N GLY A 126 -26.76 -1.16 12.03
CA GLY A 126 -26.15 0.05 12.61
C GLY A 126 -24.63 0.08 12.56
N ILE A 127 -23.98 -0.89 11.91
CA ILE A 127 -22.53 -0.85 11.66
C ILE A 127 -22.19 0.24 10.65
N VAL A 128 -21.16 1.01 10.99
CA VAL A 128 -20.51 2.01 10.14
C VAL A 128 -19.19 1.43 9.64
N GLY A 129 -19.05 1.33 8.32
CA GLY A 129 -17.97 0.58 7.66
C GLY A 129 -18.47 -0.76 7.09
N PRO A 130 -17.58 -1.77 6.90
CA PRO A 130 -16.14 -1.76 7.16
C PRO A 130 -15.36 -0.81 6.24
N PHE A 131 -14.39 -0.10 6.80
CA PHE A 131 -13.42 0.75 6.10
C PHE A 131 -12.15 -0.05 5.83
N PHE A 132 -11.48 0.23 4.72
CA PHE A 132 -10.27 -0.46 4.30
C PHE A 132 -9.19 0.57 3.98
N ASN A 133 -8.02 0.39 4.57
CA ASN A 133 -6.83 1.19 4.31
C ASN A 133 -5.70 0.26 3.83
N ASP A 134 -5.39 0.33 2.54
CA ASP A 134 -4.28 -0.32 1.86
C ASP A 134 -3.03 0.57 1.72
N GLU A 135 -3.12 1.86 2.09
CA GLU A 135 -2.04 2.86 2.09
C GLU A 135 -1.36 2.98 3.47
N PHE A 136 -1.64 2.07 4.41
CA PHE A 136 -1.14 2.14 5.79
C PHE A 136 0.40 2.22 5.88
N GLY A 137 1.11 1.67 4.90
CA GLY A 137 2.57 1.71 4.83
C GLY A 137 3.16 2.89 4.09
N ASP A 138 2.34 3.76 3.49
CA ASP A 138 2.86 4.87 2.70
C ASP A 138 3.64 5.86 3.58
N THR A 139 4.83 6.23 3.11
CA THR A 139 5.73 7.11 3.86
C THR A 139 5.40 8.57 3.56
N PHE A 140 5.11 9.35 4.60
CA PHE A 140 4.92 10.79 4.48
C PHE A 140 6.27 11.51 4.54
N GLY A 141 6.70 12.10 3.42
CA GLY A 141 8.00 12.75 3.32
C GLY A 141 8.12 14.11 4.04
N ILE A 142 7.00 14.80 4.28
CA ILE A 142 6.98 16.11 4.96
C ILE A 142 5.77 16.17 5.88
N ILE A 143 6.01 16.55 7.15
CA ILE A 143 4.96 16.79 8.14
C ILE A 143 4.98 18.28 8.48
N TYR A 144 3.82 18.94 8.38
CA TYR A 144 3.65 20.32 8.79
C TYR A 144 2.91 20.38 10.11
N ALA A 145 3.40 21.22 11.03
CA ALA A 145 2.73 21.54 12.28
C ALA A 145 2.40 23.03 12.29
N PHE A 146 1.13 23.36 12.46
CA PHE A 146 0.65 24.73 12.55
C PHE A 146 0.40 25.08 14.02
N THR A 147 0.92 26.22 14.45
CA THR A 147 0.67 26.80 15.77
C THR A 147 0.32 28.27 15.62
N ALA A 148 -0.59 28.77 16.45
CA ALA A 148 -0.99 30.17 16.43
C ALA A 148 -1.36 30.63 17.84
N ASP A 149 -0.84 31.80 18.24
CA ASP A 149 -1.25 32.48 19.46
C ASP A 149 -2.50 33.33 19.16
N GLY A 150 -3.53 33.19 19.99
CA GLY A 150 -4.77 33.98 19.88
C GLY A 150 -5.90 33.34 19.08
N PHE A 151 -5.67 32.21 18.40
CA PHE A 151 -6.72 31.38 17.83
C PHE A 151 -7.05 30.21 18.73
N THR A 152 -8.33 29.81 18.78
CA THR A 152 -8.71 28.55 19.40
C THR A 152 -8.26 27.38 18.53
N HIS A 153 -8.08 26.20 19.14
CA HIS A 153 -7.72 24.98 18.41
C HIS A 153 -8.70 24.63 17.28
N ARG A 154 -9.98 25.00 17.44
CA ARG A 154 -11.03 24.80 16.43
C ARG A 154 -10.83 25.72 15.23
N GLU A 155 -10.60 27.01 15.47
CA GLU A 155 -10.38 27.99 14.39
C GLU A 155 -9.10 27.71 13.62
N LEU A 156 -8.03 27.27 14.31
CA LEU A 156 -6.80 26.85 13.67
C LEU A 156 -7.03 25.62 12.78
N ARG A 157 -7.83 24.64 13.24
CA ARG A 157 -8.20 23.46 12.44
C ARG A 157 -9.03 23.86 11.21
N ASP A 158 -10.06 24.69 11.39
CA ASP A 158 -10.94 25.16 10.31
C ASP A 158 -10.17 25.96 9.24
N ALA A 159 -9.04 26.58 9.60
CA ALA A 159 -8.19 27.32 8.66
C ALA A 159 -7.16 26.45 7.91
N VAL A 160 -6.86 25.26 8.44
CA VAL A 160 -5.88 24.31 7.87
C VAL A 160 -6.56 23.21 7.03
N GLU A 161 -7.77 22.79 7.41
CA GLU A 161 -8.64 21.91 6.59
C GLU A 161 -9.17 22.62 5.34
#